data_AF-R2QUW1-F1
#
_entry.id   AF-R2QUW1-F1
#
_cell.length_a   1.000
_cell.length_b   1.000
_cell.length_c   1.000
_cell.angle_alpha   90.00
_cell.angle_beta   90.00
_cell.angle_gamma   90.00
#
_symmetry.space_group_name_H-M   'P 1'
#
loop_
_entity.id
_entity.type
_entity.pdbx_description
1 polymer ?
#
loop_
_entity_poly.entity_id
_entity_poly.type
_entity_poly.pdbx_seq_one_letter_code
_entity_poly.pdbx_strand_id
1 'polypeptide(L)'
;METKAPNGYIINTDPIKVVITEKTNEKTGLTITDTLVNYQGSAELMKVGETKEPLAGAEFKVVDVNGKDIQTQLVSNDQGNVQAKNLVPGTYFFVETKAPAGYQLSDRQVEFKVPETNAGKPKVISLGNYQNNKEPEKPTDKKGNYPKMNESANQVIIWLGFLLISFVGLYYYRKIKKN
;
A
#
# COMPACT_ATOMS: atom_id res chain seq x y z
N MET A 1 -14.70 1.49 -28.98
CA MET A 1 -14.08 1.36 -27.64
C MET A 1 -14.63 0.11 -26.98
N GLU A 2 -13.91 -0.47 -26.03
CA GLU A 2 -14.42 -1.59 -25.23
C GLU A 2 -15.58 -1.12 -24.34
N THR A 3 -16.65 -1.92 -24.23
CA THR A 3 -17.79 -1.64 -23.34
C THR A 3 -17.83 -2.56 -22.12
N LYS A 4 -17.03 -3.63 -22.12
CA LYS A 4 -16.90 -4.59 -21.03
C LYS A 4 -15.56 -5.30 -21.12
N ALA A 5 -14.77 -5.24 -20.05
CA ALA A 5 -13.53 -5.98 -19.91
C ALA A 5 -13.77 -7.39 -19.33
N PRO A 6 -12.83 -8.33 -19.52
CA PRO A 6 -12.78 -9.56 -18.74
C PRO A 6 -12.69 -9.26 -17.24
N ASN A 7 -13.15 -10.21 -16.41
CA ASN A 7 -13.09 -10.05 -14.96
C ASN A 7 -11.67 -9.76 -14.48
N GLY A 8 -11.53 -8.71 -13.65
CA GLY A 8 -10.26 -8.31 -13.06
C GLY A 8 -9.45 -7.30 -13.88
N TYR A 9 -10.00 -6.76 -14.97
CA TYR A 9 -9.35 -5.77 -15.82
C TYR A 9 -10.10 -4.44 -15.84
N ILE A 10 -9.36 -3.37 -16.06
CA ILE A 10 -9.85 -2.02 -16.33
C ILE A 10 -10.40 -2.00 -17.76
N ILE A 11 -11.57 -1.39 -17.96
CA ILE A 11 -12.17 -1.18 -19.28
C ILE A 11 -11.33 -0.20 -20.08
N ASN A 12 -10.78 -0.66 -21.20
CA ASN A 12 -9.95 0.17 -22.07
C ASN A 12 -10.83 0.98 -23.03
N THR A 13 -10.91 2.29 -22.78
CA THR A 13 -11.75 3.20 -23.58
C THR A 13 -11.08 3.70 -24.86
N ASP A 14 -9.85 3.26 -25.17
CA ASP A 14 -9.19 3.65 -26.43
C ASP A 14 -10.03 3.20 -27.64
N PRO A 15 -10.22 4.08 -28.65
CA PRO A 15 -10.93 3.72 -29.85
C PRO A 15 -10.16 2.68 -30.68
N ILE A 16 -10.81 1.56 -30.99
CA ILE A 16 -10.34 0.59 -31.98
C ILE A 16 -10.52 1.23 -33.37
N LYS A 17 -9.44 1.36 -34.12
CA LYS A 17 -9.50 1.90 -35.49
C LYS A 17 -10.09 0.85 -36.44
N VAL A 18 -11.12 1.25 -37.17
CA VAL A 18 -11.76 0.45 -38.22
C VAL A 18 -11.52 1.14 -39.56
N VAL A 19 -11.01 0.41 -40.55
CA VAL A 19 -10.80 0.93 -41.91
C VAL A 19 -11.85 0.31 -42.82
N ILE A 20 -12.61 1.16 -43.49
CA ILE A 20 -13.55 0.76 -44.54
C ILE A 20 -12.78 0.79 -45.85
N THR A 21 -12.71 -0.36 -46.53
CA THR A 21 -12.12 -0.45 -47.87
C THR A 21 -13.22 -0.71 -48.89
N GLU A 22 -13.43 0.25 -49.79
CA GLU A 22 -14.27 0.04 -50.97
C GLU A 22 -13.47 -0.74 -52.01
N LYS A 23 -13.99 -1.90 -52.41
CA LYS A 23 -13.53 -2.58 -53.63
C LYS A 23 -14.56 -2.28 -54.71
N THR A 24 -14.14 -1.58 -55.75
CA THR A 24 -15.00 -1.33 -56.92
C THR A 24 -15.42 -2.68 -57.51
N ASN A 25 -16.74 -2.90 -57.57
CA ASN A 25 -17.42 -4.11 -58.05
C ASN A 25 -17.50 -5.33 -57.11
N GLU A 26 -17.09 -5.26 -55.84
CA GLU A 26 -17.32 -6.33 -54.86
C GLU A 26 -17.73 -5.79 -53.48
N LYS A 27 -18.48 -6.62 -52.73
CA LYS A 27 -18.99 -6.38 -51.38
C LYS A 27 -17.99 -5.58 -50.51
N THR A 28 -18.47 -4.52 -49.85
CA THR A 28 -17.67 -3.71 -48.93
C THR A 28 -17.04 -4.59 -47.85
N GLY A 29 -15.71 -4.47 -47.69
CA GLY A 29 -14.94 -5.19 -46.69
C GLY A 29 -14.67 -4.28 -45.49
N LEU A 30 -15.01 -4.75 -44.28
CA LEU A 30 -14.57 -4.15 -43.02
C LEU A 30 -13.31 -4.87 -42.55
N THR A 31 -12.22 -4.13 -42.38
CA THR A 31 -10.99 -4.67 -41.78
C THR A 31 -10.71 -3.97 -40.46
N ILE A 32 -10.64 -4.75 -39.38
CA ILE A 32 -10.16 -4.30 -38.07
C ILE A 32 -8.65 -4.54 -38.06
N THR A 33 -7.86 -3.48 -37.94
CA THR A 33 -6.39 -3.55 -37.98
C THR A 33 -5.76 -3.41 -36.60
N ASP A 34 -6.55 -3.07 -35.60
CA ASP A 34 -6.08 -2.75 -34.26
C ASP A 34 -6.44 -3.84 -33.25
N THR A 35 -5.56 -4.06 -32.27
CA THR A 35 -5.73 -5.10 -31.23
C THR A 35 -6.15 -4.45 -29.91
N LEU A 36 -7.21 -4.95 -29.30
CA LEU A 36 -7.64 -4.52 -27.98
C LEU A 36 -6.74 -5.14 -26.89
N VAL A 37 -6.15 -4.30 -26.04
CA VAL A 37 -5.30 -4.72 -24.92
C VAL A 37 -5.96 -4.33 -23.59
N ASN A 38 -5.98 -5.27 -22.65
CA ASN A 38 -6.56 -5.09 -21.31
C ASN A 38 -5.48 -4.88 -20.25
N TYR A 39 -5.77 -4.03 -19.27
CA TYR A 39 -4.82 -3.61 -18.26
C TYR A 39 -5.35 -3.77 -16.83
N GLN A 40 -4.43 -3.88 -15.89
CA GLN A 40 -4.69 -3.82 -14.46
C GLN A 40 -4.00 -2.58 -13.86
N GLY A 41 -4.47 -2.17 -12.68
CA GLY A 41 -3.95 -1.02 -11.95
C GLY A 41 -2.64 -1.32 -11.21
N SER A 42 -1.96 -0.25 -10.84
CA SER A 42 -0.79 -0.29 -9.95
C SER A 42 -0.73 1.00 -9.14
N ALA A 43 -0.15 0.91 -7.96
CA ALA A 43 0.06 2.05 -7.07
C ALA A 43 1.43 1.95 -6.40
N GLU A 44 1.99 3.09 -6.06
CA GLU A 44 3.28 3.20 -5.40
C GLU A 44 3.32 4.32 -4.36
N LEU A 45 4.18 4.14 -3.37
CA LEU A 45 4.50 5.16 -2.37
C LEU A 45 5.99 5.17 -2.10
N MET A 46 6.47 6.29 -1.56
CA MET A 46 7.86 6.49 -1.20
C MET A 46 8.02 6.52 0.32
N LYS A 47 8.64 5.49 0.89
CA LYS A 47 8.96 5.43 2.31
C LYS A 47 10.13 6.38 2.62
N VAL A 48 9.89 7.30 3.55
CA VAL A 48 10.88 8.29 3.97
C VAL A 48 10.96 8.42 5.50
N GLY A 49 12.04 9.02 5.98
CA GLY A 49 12.18 9.48 7.35
C GLY A 49 11.83 10.95 7.52
N GLU A 50 12.10 11.49 8.71
CA GLU A 50 11.76 12.86 9.10
C GLU A 50 12.47 13.91 8.23
N THR A 51 13.69 13.62 7.78
CA THR A 51 14.47 14.51 6.90
C THR A 51 14.23 14.26 5.42
N LYS A 52 13.19 13.47 5.08
CA LYS A 52 12.83 13.04 3.72
C LYS A 52 13.86 12.14 3.04
N GLU A 53 14.79 11.58 3.80
CA GLU A 53 15.69 10.53 3.35
C GLU A 53 14.89 9.25 3.03
N PRO A 54 15.22 8.52 1.95
CA PRO A 54 14.55 7.26 1.64
C PRO A 54 14.87 6.20 2.70
N LEU A 55 13.89 5.37 3.04
CA LEU A 55 14.08 4.27 4.00
C LEU A 55 13.78 2.91 3.36
N ALA A 56 14.76 2.03 3.39
CA ALA A 56 14.64 0.64 2.96
C ALA A 56 14.13 -0.27 4.09
N GLY A 57 13.52 -1.40 3.72
CA GLY A 57 13.16 -2.47 4.65
C GLY A 57 11.87 -2.26 5.45
N ALA A 58 11.08 -1.22 5.16
CA ALA A 58 9.71 -1.15 5.64
C ALA A 58 8.88 -2.22 4.93
N GLU A 59 8.04 -2.96 5.66
CA GLU A 59 7.13 -3.92 5.05
C GLU A 59 5.70 -3.37 5.06
N PHE A 60 5.02 -3.53 3.94
CA PHE A 60 3.65 -3.10 3.72
C PHE A 60 2.78 -4.26 3.24
N LYS A 61 1.47 -4.07 3.42
CA LYS A 61 0.43 -4.79 2.71
C LYS A 61 -0.53 -3.82 2.03
N VAL A 62 -1.25 -4.32 1.03
CA VAL A 62 -2.41 -3.68 0.44
C VAL A 62 -3.65 -4.46 0.87
N VAL A 63 -4.63 -3.75 1.41
CA VAL A 63 -5.94 -4.31 1.78
C VAL A 63 -7.05 -3.64 0.98
N ASP A 64 -8.16 -4.35 0.76
CA ASP A 64 -9.38 -3.74 0.22
C ASP A 64 -10.22 -3.04 1.30
N VAL A 65 -11.34 -2.43 0.89
CA VAL A 65 -12.30 -1.75 1.79
C VAL A 65 -12.90 -2.66 2.87
N ASN A 66 -12.86 -3.98 2.70
CA ASN A 66 -13.35 -4.94 3.68
C ASN A 66 -12.23 -5.39 4.64
N GLY A 67 -11.02 -4.86 4.48
CA GLY A 67 -9.83 -5.25 5.25
C GLY A 67 -9.24 -6.58 4.80
N LYS A 68 -9.62 -7.11 3.63
CA LYS A 68 -9.03 -8.33 3.09
C LYS A 68 -7.65 -8.02 2.52
N ASP A 69 -6.66 -8.82 2.89
CA ASP A 69 -5.32 -8.73 2.33
C ASP A 69 -5.33 -9.09 0.82
N ILE A 70 -4.87 -8.15 0.00
CA ILE A 70 -4.76 -8.27 -1.47
C ILE A 70 -3.33 -8.58 -1.86
N GLN A 71 -2.37 -7.89 -1.25
CA GLN A 71 -0.94 -8.16 -1.38
C GLN A 71 -0.25 -7.96 -0.04
N THR A 72 0.74 -8.79 0.24
CA THR A 72 1.49 -8.80 1.50
C THR A 72 2.99 -8.78 1.20
N GLN A 73 3.81 -8.40 2.18
CA GLN A 73 5.28 -8.43 2.08
C GLN A 73 5.82 -7.52 0.96
N LEU A 74 5.20 -6.35 0.77
CA LEU A 74 5.70 -5.31 -0.11
C LEU A 74 6.78 -4.53 0.63
N VAL A 75 8.04 -4.65 0.23
CA VAL A 75 9.16 -4.07 0.96
C VAL A 75 9.65 -2.80 0.30
N SER A 76 9.92 -1.75 1.09
CA SER A 76 10.58 -0.56 0.57
C SER A 76 12.01 -0.87 0.16
N ASN A 77 12.36 -0.55 -1.09
CA ASN A 77 13.70 -0.78 -1.61
C ASN A 77 14.70 0.29 -1.11
N ASP A 78 15.95 0.24 -1.59
CA ASP A 78 17.02 1.19 -1.21
C ASP A 78 16.71 2.65 -1.54
N GLN A 79 15.78 2.88 -2.48
CA GLN A 79 15.31 4.21 -2.85
C GLN A 79 14.05 4.61 -2.07
N GLY A 80 13.55 3.75 -1.16
CA GLY A 80 12.31 3.95 -0.41
C GLY A 80 11.04 3.53 -1.15
N ASN A 81 11.13 3.08 -2.41
CA ASN A 81 9.95 2.80 -3.22
C ASN A 81 9.26 1.49 -2.80
N VAL A 82 7.93 1.53 -2.72
CA VAL A 82 7.05 0.38 -2.50
C VAL A 82 6.01 0.38 -3.60
N GLN A 83 5.80 -0.75 -4.28
CA GLN A 83 4.88 -0.84 -5.41
C GLN A 83 3.97 -2.05 -5.33
N ALA A 84 2.66 -1.82 -5.55
CA ALA A 84 1.65 -2.83 -5.77
C ALA A 84 1.24 -2.85 -7.24
N LYS A 85 1.14 -4.04 -7.84
CA LYS A 85 0.85 -4.25 -9.29
C LYS A 85 -0.35 -5.17 -9.48
N ASN A 86 -0.87 -5.26 -10.70
CA ASN A 86 -1.91 -6.24 -11.07
C ASN A 86 -3.18 -6.11 -10.20
N LEU A 87 -3.53 -4.88 -9.84
CA LEU A 87 -4.72 -4.58 -9.04
C LEU A 87 -5.95 -4.47 -9.95
N VAL A 88 -7.04 -5.11 -9.54
CA VAL A 88 -8.34 -4.95 -10.21
C VAL A 88 -8.92 -3.57 -9.87
N PRO A 89 -9.92 -3.07 -10.62
CA PRO A 89 -10.67 -1.89 -10.22
C PRO A 89 -11.22 -2.00 -8.79
N GLY A 90 -11.08 -0.93 -8.01
CA GLY A 90 -11.47 -0.93 -6.61
C GLY A 90 -10.76 0.12 -5.76
N THR A 91 -11.17 0.22 -4.50
CA THR A 91 -10.55 1.07 -3.48
C THR A 91 -9.72 0.22 -2.52
N TYR A 92 -8.54 0.70 -2.18
CA TYR A 92 -7.53 -0.03 -1.42
C TYR A 92 -6.80 0.87 -0.43
N PHE A 93 -6.07 0.25 0.48
CA PHE A 93 -5.23 0.94 1.46
C PHE A 93 -3.85 0.28 1.53
N PHE A 94 -2.79 1.09 1.46
CA PHE A 94 -1.49 0.66 1.96
C PHE A 94 -1.47 0.73 3.49
N VAL A 95 -0.98 -0.34 4.12
CA VAL A 95 -0.82 -0.46 5.57
C VAL A 95 0.61 -0.92 5.85
N GLU A 96 1.35 -0.15 6.65
CA GLU A 96 2.67 -0.56 7.12
C GLU A 96 2.49 -1.69 8.15
N THR A 97 3.17 -2.82 7.92
CA THR A 97 3.15 -3.98 8.82
C THR A 97 4.41 -4.08 9.66
N LYS A 98 5.50 -3.44 9.21
CA LYS A 98 6.78 -3.39 9.92
C LYS A 98 7.53 -2.13 9.51
N ALA A 99 7.96 -1.36 10.50
CA ALA A 99 8.83 -0.22 10.26
C ALA A 99 10.26 -0.64 9.90
N PRO A 100 11.01 0.22 9.19
CA PRO A 100 12.46 0.11 9.09
C PRO A 100 13.13 0.09 10.46
N ALA A 101 14.33 -0.48 10.55
CA ALA A 101 15.10 -0.50 11.79
C ALA A 101 15.37 0.92 12.32
N GLY A 102 15.10 1.15 13.60
CA GLY A 102 15.28 2.45 14.26
C GLY A 102 14.14 3.45 14.04
N TYR A 103 13.02 3.03 13.44
CA TYR A 103 11.83 3.86 13.23
C TYR A 103 10.61 3.24 13.90
N GLN A 104 9.67 4.10 14.29
CA GLN A 104 8.38 3.69 14.86
C GLN A 104 7.46 3.16 13.76
N LEU A 105 6.71 2.09 14.05
CA LEU A 105 5.62 1.62 13.19
C LEU A 105 4.50 2.64 13.16
N SER A 106 4.08 3.04 11.97
CA SER A 106 2.93 3.92 11.79
C SER A 106 1.64 3.10 11.63
N ASP A 107 0.57 3.56 12.27
CA ASP A 107 -0.79 3.06 12.09
C ASP A 107 -1.52 3.74 10.90
N ARG A 108 -0.85 4.69 10.23
CA ARG A 108 -1.43 5.46 9.14
C ARG A 108 -1.70 4.55 7.94
N GLN A 109 -2.94 4.57 7.47
CA GLN A 109 -3.34 3.94 6.21
C GLN A 109 -3.34 4.98 5.08
N VAL A 110 -2.93 4.57 3.89
CA VAL A 110 -2.98 5.44 2.69
C VAL A 110 -3.96 4.86 1.68
N GLU A 111 -5.09 5.52 1.53
CA GLU A 111 -6.14 5.16 0.58
C GLU A 111 -5.72 5.46 -0.87
N PHE A 112 -6.11 4.59 -1.80
CA PHE A 112 -6.04 4.83 -3.23
C PHE A 112 -7.10 4.07 -4.01
N LYS A 113 -7.40 4.52 -5.23
CA LYS A 113 -8.43 3.94 -6.09
C LYS A 113 -7.88 3.56 -7.46
N VAL A 114 -8.09 2.32 -7.86
CA VAL A 114 -7.91 1.85 -9.25
C VAL A 114 -9.22 2.09 -10.00
N PRO A 115 -9.22 2.85 -11.11
CA PRO A 115 -10.44 3.20 -11.83
C PRO A 115 -11.04 2.00 -12.59
N GLU A 116 -12.35 2.04 -12.81
CA GLU A 116 -13.06 1.05 -13.65
C GLU A 116 -12.71 1.18 -15.14
N THR A 117 -12.40 2.39 -15.58
CA THR A 117 -12.14 2.73 -16.98
C THR A 117 -10.85 3.53 -17.11
N ASN A 118 -10.11 3.32 -18.20
CA ASN A 118 -8.97 4.14 -18.56
C ASN A 118 -8.75 4.12 -20.09
N ALA A 119 -8.30 5.24 -20.65
CA ALA A 119 -7.86 5.30 -22.03
C ALA A 119 -6.45 4.70 -22.14
N GLY A 120 -6.33 3.53 -22.76
CA GLY A 120 -5.07 2.84 -22.97
C GLY A 120 -4.46 2.33 -21.67
N LYS A 121 -3.12 2.28 -21.62
CA LYS A 121 -2.38 1.78 -20.47
C LYS A 121 -2.53 2.76 -19.27
N PRO A 122 -3.01 2.30 -18.10
CA PRO A 122 -3.14 3.13 -16.92
C PRO A 122 -1.76 3.57 -16.42
N LYS A 123 -1.68 4.81 -15.92
CA LYS A 123 -0.51 5.29 -15.18
C LYS A 123 -0.45 4.63 -13.80
N VAL A 124 0.76 4.49 -13.27
CA VAL A 124 0.95 4.09 -11.87
C VAL A 124 0.40 5.20 -10.97
N ILE A 125 -0.43 4.84 -10.00
CA ILE A 125 -0.96 5.79 -9.02
C ILE A 125 0.14 6.11 -8.00
N SER A 126 0.67 7.33 -8.04
CA SER A 126 1.71 7.77 -7.09
C SER A 126 1.08 8.44 -5.88
N LEU A 127 1.33 7.89 -4.69
CA LEU A 127 0.71 8.31 -3.41
C LEU A 127 1.61 9.26 -2.60
N GLY A 128 2.80 9.57 -3.11
CA GLY A 128 3.77 10.42 -2.45
C GLY A 128 4.43 9.74 -1.24
N ASN A 129 4.79 10.56 -0.25
CA ASN A 129 5.67 10.14 0.84
C ASN A 129 4.93 9.48 2.01
N TYR A 130 5.50 8.37 2.49
CA TYR A 130 5.15 7.71 3.74
C TYR A 130 6.25 7.88 4.78
N GLN A 131 6.04 8.79 5.73
CA GLN A 131 7.02 9.14 6.74
C GLN A 131 6.88 8.29 8.00
N ASN A 132 7.99 7.78 8.53
CA ASN A 132 8.05 7.35 9.93
C ASN A 132 8.93 8.30 10.73
N ASN A 133 8.61 8.40 12.01
CA ASN A 133 9.43 9.08 12.99
C ASN A 133 10.46 8.11 13.55
N LYS A 134 11.61 8.62 13.98
CA LYS A 134 12.63 7.77 14.62
C LYS A 134 12.10 7.21 15.94
N GLU A 135 12.51 5.99 16.25
CA GLU A 135 12.28 5.44 17.59
C GLU A 135 13.03 6.32 18.62
N PRO A 136 12.40 6.68 19.75
CA PRO A 136 13.07 7.53 20.73
C PRO A 136 14.32 6.84 21.25
N GLU A 137 15.44 7.56 21.25
CA GLU A 137 16.68 7.07 21.85
C GLU A 137 16.42 6.72 23.32
N LYS A 138 16.75 5.49 23.70
CA LYS A 138 16.66 5.08 25.10
C LYS A 138 17.59 5.99 25.91
N PRO A 139 17.14 6.64 27.00
CA PRO A 139 18.01 7.48 27.80
C PRO A 139 19.13 6.62 28.39
N THR A 140 20.33 6.76 27.85
CA THR A 140 21.56 6.20 28.43
C THR A 140 22.16 7.23 29.38
N ASP A 141 22.48 6.84 30.61
CA ASP A 141 23.38 7.66 31.43
C ASP A 141 24.76 7.73 30.75
N LYS A 142 25.56 8.77 31.07
CA LYS A 142 26.90 8.98 30.48
C LYS A 142 27.91 7.86 30.82
N LYS A 143 27.48 6.75 31.42
CA LYS A 143 28.28 5.59 31.81
C LYS A 143 27.76 4.26 31.26
N GLY A 144 26.73 4.28 30.39
CA GLY A 144 26.18 3.06 29.78
C GLY A 144 25.47 2.13 30.76
N ASN A 145 25.14 2.60 31.97
CA ASN A 145 24.44 1.81 32.97
C ASN A 145 22.93 2.03 32.88
N TYR A 146 22.18 0.94 33.11
CA TYR A 146 20.76 1.06 33.41
C TYR A 146 20.58 1.81 34.73
N PRO A 147 19.66 2.78 34.83
CA PRO A 147 19.38 3.42 36.10
C PRO A 147 18.93 2.37 37.11
N LYS A 148 19.61 2.29 38.27
CA LYS A 148 19.19 1.42 39.37
C LYS A 148 17.87 1.94 39.92
N MET A 149 16.91 1.03 40.06
CA MET A 149 15.57 1.33 40.55
C MET A 149 15.61 1.52 42.07
N ASN A 150 15.88 2.74 42.54
CA ASN A 150 15.51 3.14 43.90
C ASN A 150 15.12 4.62 44.00
N GLU A 151 13.94 4.82 44.58
CA GLU A 151 13.43 6.01 45.29
C GLU A 151 13.70 7.40 44.72
N SER A 152 12.91 7.77 43.71
CA SER A 152 11.88 8.83 43.83
C SER A 152 11.28 9.05 42.45
N ALA A 153 10.02 8.64 42.30
CA ALA A 153 9.14 8.78 41.15
C ALA A 153 9.66 9.62 39.95
N ASN A 154 10.02 8.93 38.86
CA ASN A 154 9.75 9.44 37.53
C ASN A 154 8.93 8.37 36.80
N GLN A 155 7.62 8.56 36.75
CA GLN A 155 6.63 7.59 36.24
C GLN A 155 6.79 7.21 34.76
N VAL A 156 7.79 7.77 34.05
CA VAL A 156 7.99 7.57 32.61
C VAL A 156 8.48 6.15 32.26
N ILE A 157 9.12 5.41 33.18
CA ILE A 157 9.77 4.12 32.86
C ILE A 157 8.82 2.91 32.98
N ILE A 158 7.72 2.99 33.74
CA ILE A 158 6.82 1.83 33.96
C ILE A 158 5.75 1.69 32.86
N TRP A 159 5.40 2.76 32.13
CA TRP A 159 4.34 2.70 31.10
C TRP A 159 4.79 2.07 29.76
N LEU A 160 6.09 2.06 29.45
CA LEU A 160 6.59 1.51 28.18
C LEU A 160 6.59 -0.02 28.11
N GLY A 161 6.56 -0.72 29.25
CA GLY A 161 6.49 -2.18 29.30
C GLY A 161 5.07 -2.76 29.20
N PHE A 162 4.03 -1.97 29.49
CA PHE A 162 2.64 -2.47 29.56
C PHE A 162 1.77 -2.13 28.36
N LEU A 163 2.21 -1.25 27.44
CA LEU A 163 1.39 -0.88 26.27
C LEU A 163 1.46 -1.90 25.12
N LEU A 164 2.45 -2.79 25.10
CA LEU A 164 2.60 -3.79 24.02
C LEU A 164 1.98 -5.17 24.30
N ILE A 165 1.53 -5.48 25.53
CA ILE A 165 0.97 -6.81 25.85
C ILE A 165 -0.51 -6.79 26.32
N SER A 166 -1.11 -5.64 26.64
CA SER A 166 -2.42 -5.65 27.32
C SER A 166 -3.70 -5.40 26.47
N PHE A 167 -3.64 -4.96 25.19
CA PHE A 167 -4.88 -4.75 24.42
C PHE A 167 -5.31 -5.89 23.49
N VAL A 168 -4.39 -6.65 22.89
CA VAL A 168 -4.76 -7.85 22.11
C VAL A 168 -5.22 -8.98 23.03
N GLY A 169 -4.55 -9.16 24.17
CA GLY A 169 -4.92 -10.15 25.18
C GLY A 169 -6.28 -9.88 25.84
N LEU A 170 -6.60 -8.62 26.18
CA LEU A 170 -7.90 -8.28 26.80
C LEU A 170 -9.07 -8.35 25.81
N TYR A 171 -8.83 -8.05 24.53
CA TYR A 171 -9.82 -8.23 23.46
C TYR A 171 -10.17 -9.72 23.26
N TYR A 172 -9.16 -10.61 23.19
CA TYR A 172 -9.39 -12.05 23.10
C TYR A 172 -9.98 -12.65 24.40
N TYR A 173 -9.52 -12.21 25.57
CA TYR A 173 -9.99 -12.72 26.87
C TYR A 173 -11.46 -12.35 27.15
N ARG A 174 -11.96 -11.21 26.67
CA ARG A 174 -13.38 -10.83 26.81
C ARG A 174 -14.31 -11.55 25.83
N LYS A 175 -13.82 -11.95 24.65
CA LYS A 175 -14.62 -12.69 23.65
C LYS A 175 -14.84 -14.17 24.01
N ILE A 176 -13.93 -14.78 24.76
CA ILE A 176 -14.03 -16.21 25.13
C ILE A 176 -14.95 -16.45 26.34
N LYS A 177 -15.15 -15.45 27.22
CA LYS A 177 -15.90 -15.60 28.48
C LYS A 177 -17.35 -15.08 28.45
N LYS A 178 -17.80 -14.56 27.31
CA LYS A 178 -19.20 -14.16 27.08
C LYS A 178 -19.65 -14.80 25.78
N ASN A 179 -20.40 -15.90 25.91
CA ASN A 179 -21.47 -16.37 25.03
C ASN A 179 -21.21 -16.39 23.52
#